data_AF-A0A9P7FAA5-F1
#
_entry.id   AF-A0A9P7FAA5-F1
#
_cell.length_a   1.000
_cell.length_b   1.000
_cell.length_c   1.000
_cell.angle_alpha   90.00
_cell.angle_beta   90.00
_cell.angle_gamma   90.00
#
_symmetry.space_group_name_H-M   'P 1'
#
loop_
_entity.id
_entity.type
_entity.pdbx_description
1 polymer ?
#
loop_
_entity_poly.entity_id
_entity_poly.type
_entity_poly.pdbx_seq_one_letter_code
_entity_poly.pdbx_strand_id
1 'polypeptide(L)' 'ELADILGVHRNTLQLYMKCHGVQRKYSELMNADLDVLIGEFKKKCPDSGIQYIIGFLCRHGIHVQ' A
#
# COMPACT_ATOMS: atom_id res chain seq x y z
N GLU A 1 -9.92 0.26 -7.07
CA GLU A 1 -8.87 0.79 -7.97
C GLU A 1 -8.88 0.15 -9.35
N LEU A 2 -8.16 -0.95 -9.64
CA LEU A 2 -8.08 -1.47 -11.03
C LEU A 2 -9.39 -2.14 -11.51
N ALA A 3 -10.09 -2.85 -10.63
CA ALA A 3 -11.37 -3.48 -10.93
C ALA A 3 -12.44 -2.42 -11.26
N ASP A 4 -12.47 -1.32 -10.50
CA ASP A 4 -13.40 -0.22 -10.69
C ASP A 4 -13.08 0.58 -11.97
N ILE A 5 -11.80 0.83 -12.26
CA ILE A 5 -11.35 1.49 -13.49
C ILE A 5 -11.74 0.67 -14.72
N LEU A 6 -11.59 -0.66 -14.64
CA LEU A 6 -11.92 -1.58 -15.73
C LEU A 6 -13.41 -1.93 -15.77
N GLY A 7 -14.22 -1.49 -14.80
CA GLY A 7 -15.64 -1.83 -14.68
C GLY A 7 -15.91 -3.32 -14.48
N VAL A 8 -14.96 -4.08 -13.93
CA VAL A 8 -15.09 -5.53 -13.72
C VAL A 8 -15.11 -5.89 -12.24
N HIS A 9 -15.77 -6.99 -11.90
CA HIS A 9 -15.75 -7.51 -10.53
C HIS A 9 -14.33 -7.96 -10.13
N ARG A 10 -13.97 -7.77 -8.86
CA ARG A 10 -12.63 -8.11 -8.32
C ARG A 10 -12.18 -9.55 -8.60
N ASN A 11 -13.10 -10.51 -8.54
CA ASN A 11 -12.80 -11.92 -8.80
C ASN A 11 -12.50 -12.16 -10.29
N THR A 12 -13.20 -11.45 -11.18
CA THR A 12 -12.99 -11.50 -12.62
C THR A 12 -11.62 -10.92 -12.97
N LEU A 13 -11.26 -9.78 -12.38
CA LEU A 13 -9.93 -9.22 -12.51
C LEU A 13 -8.84 -10.19 -12.03
N GLN A 14 -9.04 -10.82 -10.86
CA GLN A 14 -8.08 -11.78 -10.32
C GLN A 14 -7.91 -13.01 -11.21
N LEU A 15 -9.00 -13.50 -11.81
CA LEU A 15 -8.95 -14.60 -12.79
C LEU A 15 -8.15 -14.19 -14.03
N TYR A 16 -8.43 -13.03 -14.62
CA TYR A 16 -7.70 -12.54 -15.79
C TYR A 16 -6.22 -12.32 -15.50
N MET A 17 -5.90 -11.69 -14.36
CA MET A 17 -4.51 -11.49 -13.94
C MET A 17 -3.76 -12.83 -13.83
N LYS A 18 -4.40 -13.86 -13.26
CA LYS A 18 -3.84 -15.21 -13.18
C LYS A 18 -3.63 -15.84 -14.56
N CYS A 19 -4.63 -15.76 -15.45
CA CYS A 19 -4.56 -16.32 -16.80
C CYS A 19 -3.45 -15.67 -17.65
N HIS A 20 -3.21 -14.37 -17.45
CA HIS A 20 -2.20 -13.61 -18.19
C HIS A 20 -0.83 -13.54 -17.46
N GLY A 21 -0.66 -14.24 -16.34
CA GLY A 21 0.59 -14.21 -15.56
C GLY A 21 0.90 -12.85 -14.93
N VAL A 22 -0.07 -11.94 -14.84
CA VAL A 22 0.08 -10.64 -14.22
C VAL A 22 0.00 -10.80 -12.70
N GLN A 23 1.10 -10.53 -12.01
CA GLN A 23 1.16 -10.58 -10.55
C GLN A 23 1.24 -9.18 -9.97
N ARG A 24 0.66 -8.98 -8.79
CA ARG A 24 0.95 -7.80 -7.98
C ARG A 24 2.40 -7.89 -7.54
N LYS A 25 3.19 -6.87 -7.88
CA LYS A 25 4.53 -6.68 -7.33
C LYS A 25 4.43 -5.62 -6.23
N TYR A 26 4.90 -5.98 -5.05
CA TYR A 26 5.16 -5.01 -4.00
C TYR A 26 6.51 -4.35 -4.26
N SER A 27 6.63 -3.08 -3.89
CA SER A 27 7.93 -2.42 -3.88
C SER A 27 8.84 -3.15 -2.90
N GLU A 28 10.13 -3.28 -3.26
CA GLU A 28 11.16 -3.76 -2.34
C GLU A 28 11.50 -2.64 -1.34
N LEU A 29 10.59 -2.38 -0.41
CA LEU A 29 10.82 -1.45 0.68
C LEU A 29 11.50 -2.23 1.82
N MET A 30 12.70 -1.83 2.22
CA MET A 30 13.37 -2.47 3.35
C MET A 30 12.70 -2.05 4.67
N ASN A 31 12.72 -2.94 5.66
CA ASN A 31 12.22 -2.64 7.00
C ASN A 31 12.92 -1.42 7.61
N ALA A 32 14.21 -1.21 7.32
CA ALA A 32 14.96 -0.05 7.79
C ALA A 32 14.37 1.27 7.25
N ASP A 33 13.96 1.30 5.99
CA ASP A 33 13.32 2.50 5.40
C ASP A 33 11.95 2.76 6.03
N LEU A 34 11.21 1.69 6.33
CA LEU A 34 9.93 1.78 7.04
C LEU A 34 10.12 2.30 8.47
N ASP A 35 11.13 1.83 9.19
CA ASP A 35 11.44 2.26 10.56
C ASP A 35 11.80 3.75 10.61
N VAL A 36 12.54 4.25 9.61
CA VAL A 36 12.84 5.68 9.48
C VAL A 36 11.55 6.48 9.30
N LEU A 37 10.66 6.06 8.39
CA LEU A 37 9.37 6.74 8.16
C LEU A 37 8.46 6.72 9.39
N ILE A 38 8.38 5.59 10.09
CA ILE A 38 7.62 5.47 11.34
C ILE A 38 8.24 6.36 12.43
N GLY A 39 9.58 6.41 12.49
CA GLY A 39 10.30 7.29 13.41
C GLY A 39 10.02 8.77 13.15
N GLU A 40 10.03 9.20 11.89
CA GLU A 40 9.65 10.57 11.52
C GLU A 40 8.20 10.89 11.84
N PHE A 41 7.29 9.94 11.59
CA PHE A 41 5.88 10.09 11.95
C PHE A 41 5.73 10.27 13.47
N LYS A 42 6.35 9.41 14.28
CA LYS A 42 6.25 9.49 15.74
C LYS A 42 6.87 10.76 16.32
N LYS A 43 7.92 11.30 15.70
CA LYS A 43 8.49 12.61 16.09
C LYS A 43 7.50 13.75 15.85
N LYS A 44 6.73 13.71 14.77
CA LYS A 44 5.71 14.74 14.47
C LYS A 44 4.40 14.53 15.22
N CYS A 45 4.04 13.28 15.48
CA CYS A 45 2.72 12.86 15.93
C CYS A 45 2.84 11.73 16.98
N PRO A 46 3.37 12.01 18.18
CA PRO A 46 3.72 10.98 19.18
C PRO A 46 2.52 10.19 19.70
N ASP A 47 1.36 10.84 19.84
CA ASP A 47 0.14 10.23 20.41
C ASP A 47 -0.82 9.65 19.35
N SER A 48 -0.40 9.63 18.09
CA SER A 48 -1.27 9.25 16.98
C SER A 48 -1.27 7.73 16.74
N GLY A 49 -2.46 7.16 16.59
CA GLY A 49 -2.65 5.74 16.37
C GLY A 49 -2.24 5.25 14.97
N ILE A 50 -2.19 3.92 14.80
CA ILE A 50 -1.75 3.23 13.57
C ILE A 50 -2.52 3.69 12.32
N GLN A 51 -3.79 4.03 12.45
CA GLN A 51 -4.61 4.51 11.33
C GLN A 51 -4.01 5.77 10.65
N TYR A 52 -3.37 6.64 11.43
CA TYR A 52 -2.71 7.85 10.92
C TYR A 52 -1.35 7.55 10.29
N ILE A 53 -0.68 6.47 10.71
CA ILE A 53 0.55 5.98 10.09
C ILE A 53 0.27 5.54 8.66
N ILE A 54 -0.80 4.77 8.44
CA ILE A 54 -1.19 4.32 7.09
C ILE A 54 -1.42 5.53 6.17
N GLY A 55 -2.18 6.53 6.64
CA GLY A 55 -2.41 7.75 5.87
C GLY A 55 -1.14 8.60 5.64
N PHE A 56 -0.16 8.53 6.54
CA PHE A 56 1.14 9.17 6.36
C PHE A 56 2.00 8.45 5.31
N LEU A 57 2.02 7.11 5.35
CA LEU A 57 2.74 6.28 4.38
C LEU A 57 2.17 6.46 2.97
N CYS A 58 0.84 6.46 2.81
CA CYS A 58 0.20 6.70 1.51
C CYS A 58 0.56 8.08 0.94
N ARG A 59 0.66 9.12 1.80
CA ARG A 59 1.11 10.46 1.38
C ARG A 59 2.57 10.51 0.92
N HIS A 60 3.40 9.58 1.38
CA HIS A 60 4.78 9.43 0.93
C HIS A 60 4.92 8.44 -0.24
N GLY A 61 3.80 8.06 -0.88
CA GLY A 61 3.79 7.18 -2.04
C GLY A 61 3.87 5.69 -1.70
N ILE A 62 3.74 5.32 -0.42
CA ILE A 62 3.78 3.93 0.04
C ILE A 62 2.35 3.49 0.34
N HIS A 63 1.79 2.70 -0.56
CA HIS A 63 0.48 2.09 -0.35
C HIS A 63 0.61 0.79 0.45
N VAL A 64 -0.06 0.73 1.60
CA VAL A 64 -0.14 -0.46 2.45
C VAL A 64 -1.44 -1.19 2.15
N GLN A 65 -1.36 -2.49 1.82
CA GLN A 65 -2.51 -3.35 1.51
C GLN A 65 -2.91 -4.25 2.67
#